data_AF-A0A846PCG5-F1
#
_entry.id   AF-A0A846PCG5-F1
#
_cell.length_a   1.000
_cell.length_b   1.000
_cell.length_c   1.000
_cell.angle_alpha   90.00
_cell.angle_beta   90.00
_cell.angle_gamma   90.00
#
_symmetry.space_group_name_H-M   'P 1'
#
loop_
_entity.id
_entity.type
_entity.pdbx_description
1 polymer ?
#
loop_
_entity_poly.entity_id
_entity_poly.type
_entity_poly.pdbx_seq_one_letter_code
_entity_poly.pdbx_strand_id
1 'polypeptide(L)' 'IVNKELSVEIAVKIGGAIGTFFQQGDIVVGHDARTSGPMLAKAVMAGLNATGCNVLFAGMVPTPALQYAVKNSKADGS' A
#
# COMPACT_ATOMS: atom_id res chain seq x y z
N ILE A 1 2.65 -18.34 4.31
CA ILE A 1 3.02 -18.02 5.73
C ILE A 1 3.76 -16.67 5.77
N VAL A 2 3.41 -15.77 6.70
CA VAL A 2 4.12 -14.49 6.92
C VAL A 2 5.59 -14.78 7.19
N ASN A 3 6.50 -14.04 6.54
CA ASN A 3 7.95 -14.23 6.65
C ASN A 3 8.52 -15.51 5.99
N LYS A 4 7.75 -16.20 5.13
CA LYS A 4 8.25 -17.23 4.21
C LYS A 4 7.87 -16.98 2.75
N GLU A 5 6.63 -16.58 2.50
CA GLU A 5 6.13 -16.28 1.13
C GLU A 5 5.87 -14.79 0.91
N LEU A 6 5.51 -14.08 1.99
CA LEU A 6 5.36 -12.63 2.02
C LEU A 6 6.27 -12.07 3.11
N SER A 7 7.48 -11.71 2.72
CA SER A 7 8.47 -11.02 3.57
C SER A 7 8.37 -9.50 3.40
N VAL A 8 8.99 -8.75 4.31
CA VAL A 8 9.10 -7.29 4.21
C VAL A 8 9.82 -6.87 2.92
N GLU A 9 10.86 -7.59 2.51
CA GLU A 9 11.60 -7.27 1.29
C GLU A 9 10.73 -7.46 0.03
N ILE A 10 9.91 -8.51 0.01
CA ILE A 10 8.95 -8.74 -1.07
C ILE A 10 7.91 -7.60 -1.09
N ALA A 11 7.40 -7.20 0.07
CA ALA A 11 6.43 -6.11 0.17
C ALA A 11 6.98 -4.77 -0.33
N VAL A 12 8.24 -4.44 -0.01
CA VAL A 12 8.92 -3.24 -0.55
C VAL A 12 9.05 -3.33 -2.07
N LYS A 13 9.47 -4.47 -2.61
CA LYS A 13 9.60 -4.67 -4.07
C LYS A 13 8.27 -4.56 -4.79
N ILE A 14 7.20 -5.11 -4.21
CA ILE A 14 5.83 -4.97 -4.74
C ILE A 14 5.42 -3.50 -4.75
N GLY A 15 5.63 -2.78 -3.63
CA GLY A 15 5.35 -1.35 -3.55
C GLY A 15 6.07 -0.55 -4.64
N GLY A 16 7.36 -0.82 -4.86
CA GLY A 16 8.13 -0.17 -5.92
C GLY A 16 7.66 -0.54 -7.33
N ALA A 17 7.28 -1.80 -7.58
CA ALA A 17 6.74 -2.21 -8.88
C ALA A 17 5.40 -1.51 -9.19
N ILE A 18 4.51 -1.43 -8.18
CA ILE A 18 3.24 -0.71 -8.29
C ILE A 18 3.49 0.78 -8.52
N GLY A 19 4.36 1.40 -7.72
CA GLY A 19 4.65 2.83 -7.84
C GLY A 19 5.29 3.21 -9.18
N THR A 20 6.11 2.32 -9.75
CA THR A 20 6.66 2.50 -11.11
C THR A 20 5.56 2.46 -12.17
N PHE A 21 4.57 1.58 -12.01
CA PHE A 21 3.41 1.51 -12.91
C PHE A 21 2.57 2.78 -12.87
N PHE A 22 2.35 3.35 -11.67
CA PHE A 22 1.54 4.56 -11.48
C PHE A 22 2.29 5.89 -11.70
N GLN A 23 3.59 5.87 -12.00
CA GLN A 23 4.39 7.05 -12.43
C GLN A 23 4.17 8.33 -11.59
N GLN A 24 4.33 8.25 -10.26
CA GLN A 24 4.13 9.35 -9.30
C GLN A 24 2.66 9.67 -8.94
N GLY A 25 1.74 8.72 -9.14
CA GLY A 25 0.34 8.87 -8.71
C GLY A 25 0.12 8.91 -7.19
N ASP A 26 -1.08 9.32 -6.81
CA ASP A 26 -1.63 9.31 -5.44
C ASP A 26 -2.19 7.92 -5.11
N ILE A 27 -1.62 7.23 -4.13
CA ILE A 27 -1.97 5.83 -3.80
C ILE A 27 -2.48 5.72 -2.37
N VAL A 28 -3.66 5.11 -2.17
CA VAL A 28 -4.26 4.90 -0.84
C VAL A 28 -3.87 3.54 -0.27
N VAL A 29 -3.09 3.53 0.81
CA VAL A 29 -2.70 2.27 1.47
C VAL A 29 -3.52 2.04 2.73
N GLY A 30 -4.09 0.85 2.88
CA GLY A 30 -4.74 0.39 4.10
C GLY A 30 -4.38 -1.06 4.42
N HIS A 31 -4.75 -1.53 5.60
CA HIS A 31 -4.57 -2.93 5.99
C HIS A 31 -5.78 -3.44 6.80
N ASP A 32 -5.90 -4.77 6.92
CA ASP A 32 -6.91 -5.41 7.75
C ASP A 32 -6.41 -5.67 9.18
N ALA A 33 -7.21 -6.36 10.00
CA ALA A 33 -6.91 -6.61 11.41
C ALA A 33 -5.76 -7.61 11.67
N ARG A 34 -5.09 -8.15 10.63
CA ARG A 34 -3.96 -9.07 10.84
C ARG A 34 -2.82 -8.35 11.57
N THR A 35 -2.19 -9.06 12.49
CA THR A 35 -1.05 -8.56 13.28
C THR A 35 0.13 -8.13 12.41
N SER A 36 0.33 -8.78 11.26
CA SER A 36 1.36 -8.39 10.27
C SER A 36 0.96 -7.20 9.40
N GLY A 37 -0.31 -6.77 9.44
CA GLY A 37 -0.86 -5.71 8.58
C GLY A 37 -0.08 -4.39 8.66
N PRO A 38 0.15 -3.82 9.86
CA PRO A 38 0.90 -2.57 9.99
C PRO A 38 2.33 -2.65 9.47
N MET A 39 3.02 -3.79 9.67
CA MET A 39 4.38 -4.01 9.20
C MET A 39 4.42 -4.06 7.66
N LEU A 40 3.54 -4.86 7.05
CA LEU A 40 3.49 -5.03 5.60
C LEU A 40 3.02 -3.76 4.90
N ALA A 41 2.05 -3.04 5.47
CA ALA A 41 1.63 -1.75 4.94
C ALA A 41 2.79 -0.76 4.88
N LYS A 42 3.55 -0.61 5.97
CA LYS A 42 4.75 0.26 5.99
C LYS A 42 5.80 -0.17 4.96
N ALA A 43 5.99 -1.47 4.76
CA ALA A 43 6.92 -1.99 3.76
C ALA A 43 6.48 -1.62 2.32
N VAL A 44 5.19 -1.81 1.99
CA VAL A 44 4.64 -1.39 0.69
C VAL A 44 4.76 0.12 0.50
N MET A 45 4.40 0.91 1.52
CA MET A 45 4.52 2.37 1.50
C MET A 45 5.96 2.83 1.23
N ALA A 46 6.96 2.16 1.83
CA ALA A 46 8.37 2.48 1.57
C ALA A 46 8.75 2.26 0.10
N GLY A 47 8.25 1.18 -0.52
CA GLY A 47 8.44 0.92 -1.94
C GLY A 47 7.77 1.97 -2.84
N LEU A 48 6.52 2.33 -2.54
CA LEU A 48 5.77 3.36 -3.27
C LEU A 48 6.43 4.75 -3.16
N ASN A 49 6.83 5.15 -1.95
CA ASN A 49 7.49 6.44 -1.74
C ASN A 49 8.84 6.51 -2.49
N ALA A 50 9.56 5.40 -2.60
CA ALA A 50 10.83 5.35 -3.32
C ALA A 50 10.69 5.60 -4.84
N THR A 51 9.49 5.42 -5.41
CA THR A 51 9.21 5.73 -6.83
C THR A 51 8.65 7.13 -7.04
N GLY A 52 8.52 7.93 -5.98
CA GLY A 52 7.93 9.27 -6.04
C GLY A 52 6.40 9.28 -6.02
N CYS A 53 5.74 8.17 -5.73
CA CYS A 53 4.29 8.18 -5.47
C CYS A 53 4.00 8.88 -4.14
N ASN A 54 2.89 9.62 -4.10
CA ASN A 54 2.35 10.18 -2.87
C ASN A 54 1.41 9.15 -2.23
N VAL A 55 1.62 8.84 -0.96
CA VAL A 55 0.91 7.75 -0.28
C VAL A 55 -0.02 8.27 0.80
N LEU A 56 -1.32 8.02 0.63
CA LEU A 56 -2.38 8.33 1.58
C LEU A 56 -2.64 7.11 2.46
N PHE A 57 -2.20 7.15 3.72
CA PHE A 57 -2.36 6.01 4.62
C PHE A 57 -3.71 6.06 5.36
N ALA A 58 -4.60 5.12 5.04
CA ALA A 58 -5.93 4.99 5.64
C ALA A 58 -5.94 4.17 6.95
N GLY A 59 -4.83 3.51 7.31
CA GLY A 59 -4.74 2.70 8.53
C GLY A 59 -5.46 1.35 8.41
N MET A 60 -6.00 0.89 9.54
CA MET A 60 -6.78 -0.36 9.58
C MET A 60 -8.20 -0.09 9.09
N VAL A 61 -8.55 -0.60 7.91
CA VAL A 61 -9.86 -0.39 7.29
C VAL A 61 -10.33 -1.66 6.58
N PRO A 62 -11.65 -1.94 6.55
CA PRO A 62 -12.19 -2.97 5.67
C PRO A 62 -11.93 -2.63 4.20
N THR A 63 -11.69 -3.64 3.37
CA THR A 63 -11.51 -3.50 1.91
C THR A 63 -12.56 -2.60 1.23
N PRO A 64 -13.88 -2.71 1.50
CA PRO A 64 -14.85 -1.82 0.85
C PRO A 64 -14.69 -0.34 1.25
N ALA A 65 -14.24 -0.06 2.49
CA ALA A 65 -13.97 1.31 2.93
C ALA A 65 -12.74 1.90 2.23
N LEU A 66 -11.71 1.09 2.01
CA LEU A 66 -10.51 1.50 1.25
C LEU A 66 -10.88 1.83 -0.22
N GLN A 67 -11.67 0.97 -0.86
CA GLN A 67 -12.13 1.18 -2.23
C GLN A 67 -13.01 2.44 -2.36
N TYR A 68 -13.82 2.72 -1.35
CA TYR A 68 -14.59 3.96 -1.29
C TYR A 68 -13.68 5.19 -1.14
N ALA A 69 -12.64 5.10 -0.30
CA ALA A 69 -11.69 6.18 -0.10
C ALA A 69 -10.98 6.55 -1.40
N VAL A 70 -10.49 5.58 -2.19
CA VAL A 70 -9.85 5.83 -3.50
C VAL A 70 -10.75 6.65 -4.42
N LYS A 71 -12.02 6.24 -4.56
CA LYS A 71 -12.98 6.91 -5.43
C LYS A 71 -13.26 8.35 -5.00
N ASN A 72 -13.30 8.61 -3.70
CA ASN A 72 -13.63 9.92 -3.15
C ASN A 72 -12.42 10.86 -3.03
N SER A 73 -11.23 10.34 -2.82
CA SER A 73 -10.00 11.13 -2.72
C SER A 73 -9.40 11.48 -4.08
N LYS A 74 -9.98 10.98 -5.19
CA LYS A 74 -9.41 11.05 -6.54
C LYS A 74 -8.00 10.46 -6.64
N ALA A 75 -7.70 9.49 -5.78
CA ALA A 75 -6.45 8.76 -5.84
C ALA A 75 -6.42 7.85 -7.08
N ASP A 76 -5.22 7.58 -7.59
CA ASP A 76 -4.99 6.78 -8.78
C ASP A 76 -5.13 5.27 -8.51
N GLY A 77 -5.01 4.86 -7.23
CA GLY A 77 -5.17 3.46 -6.83
C GLY A 77 -5.10 3.22 -5.32
N SER A 78 -5.17 1.94 -4.93
CA SER A 78 -4.93 1.43 -3.56
C SER A 78 -4.15 0.13 -3.56
#